data_AF-A0A961CEI7-F1
#
_entry.id   AF-A0A961CEI7-F1
#
_cell.length_a   1.000
_cell.length_b   1.000
_cell.length_c   1.000
_cell.angle_alpha   90.00
_cell.angle_beta   90.00
_cell.angle_gamma   90.00
#
_symmetry.space_group_name_H-M   'P 1'
#
loop_
_entity.id
_entity.type
_entity.pdbx_description
1 polymer ?
#
loop_
_entity_poly.entity_id
_entity_poly.type
_entity_poly.pdbx_seq_one_letter_code
_entity_poly.pdbx_strand_id
1 'polypeptide(L)'
;SLAARGEAPPGAEGSVDKLLAARVEQLLHHVALDLHAAPLVGRADDVLGEYLYSRAATIAGGTAQIQRTIVAERLLGMPRG
;
A
#
# COMPACT_ATOMS: atom_id res chain seq x y z
N SER A 1 -9.83 -30.61 -11.27
CA SER A 1 -8.65 -30.49 -12.15
C SER A 1 -8.85 -29.27 -13.02
N LEU A 2 -8.20 -28.14 -12.68
CA LEU A 2 -8.33 -26.89 -13.45
C LEU A 2 -6.93 -26.44 -13.87
N ALA A 3 -6.44 -27.07 -14.92
CA ALA A 3 -5.29 -26.57 -15.66
C ALA A 3 -5.72 -25.39 -16.54
N ALA A 4 -4.91 -24.34 -16.51
CA ALA A 4 -4.61 -23.44 -17.62
C ALA A 4 -5.81 -22.84 -18.39
N ARG A 5 -6.30 -21.70 -17.91
CA ARG A 5 -6.68 -20.62 -18.82
C ARG A 5 -5.51 -19.65 -18.84
N GLY A 6 -4.93 -19.44 -20.02
CA GLY A 6 -3.99 -18.35 -20.27
C GLY A 6 -4.72 -17.01 -20.17
N GLU A 7 -5.10 -16.64 -18.95
CA GLU A 7 -5.60 -15.31 -18.65
C GLU A 7 -4.43 -14.35 -18.83
N ALA A 8 -4.66 -13.31 -19.65
CA ALA A 8 -3.72 -12.20 -19.72
C ALA A 8 -3.38 -11.78 -18.28
N PRO A 9 -2.10 -11.50 -17.98
CA PRO A 9 -1.72 -11.10 -16.63
C PRO A 9 -2.65 -9.96 -16.18
N PRO A 10 -3.14 -9.98 -14.93
CA PRO A 10 -4.06 -8.96 -14.45
C PRO A 10 -3.49 -7.56 -14.72
N GLY A 11 -4.38 -6.65 -15.11
CA GLY A 11 -4.04 -5.28 -15.44
C GLY A 11 -3.51 -4.51 -14.22
N ALA A 12 -3.26 -3.21 -14.41
CA ALA A 12 -2.68 -2.36 -13.38
C ALA A 12 -3.71 -1.88 -12.33
N GLU A 13 -4.99 -2.21 -12.47
CA GLU A 13 -6.10 -1.68 -11.66
C GLU A 13 -5.86 -1.95 -10.17
N GLY A 14 -5.52 -3.19 -9.81
CA GLY A 14 -5.21 -3.54 -8.42
C GLY A 14 -3.97 -2.82 -7.87
N SER A 15 -3.01 -2.48 -8.73
CA SER A 15 -1.84 -1.68 -8.34
C SER A 15 -2.20 -0.22 -8.08
N VAL A 16 -3.10 0.35 -8.88
CA VAL A 16 -3.63 1.70 -8.67
C VAL A 16 -4.41 1.76 -7.35
N ASP A 17 -5.34 0.82 -7.15
CA ASP A 17 -6.14 0.71 -5.93
C ASP A 17 -5.25 0.64 -4.69
N LYS A 18 -4.26 -0.24 -4.72
CA LYS A 18 -3.32 -0.42 -3.60
C LYS A 18 -2.53 0.85 -3.28
N LEU A 19 -2.05 1.56 -4.30
CA LEU A 19 -1.30 2.81 -4.11
C LEU A 19 -2.19 3.91 -3.49
N LEU A 20 -3.45 3.99 -3.90
CA LEU A 20 -4.40 4.95 -3.35
C LEU A 20 -4.79 4.58 -1.91
N ALA A 21 -5.14 3.33 -1.66
CA ALA A 21 -5.50 2.83 -0.32
C ALA A 21 -4.36 3.08 0.68
N ALA A 22 -3.14 2.66 0.35
CA ALA A 22 -1.99 2.84 1.23
C ALA A 22 -1.69 4.33 1.51
N ARG A 23 -1.93 5.21 0.54
CA ARG A 23 -1.76 6.67 0.73
C ARG A 23 -2.82 7.22 1.69
N VAL A 24 -4.08 6.84 1.50
CA VAL A 24 -5.18 7.26 2.38
C VAL A 24 -4.95 6.77 3.80
N GLU A 25 -4.60 5.50 3.97
CA GLU A 25 -4.28 4.91 5.27
C GLU A 25 -3.14 5.68 5.96
N GLN A 26 -2.03 5.93 5.28
CA GLN A 26 -0.93 6.70 5.88
C GLN A 26 -1.36 8.11 6.30
N LEU A 27 -2.15 8.80 5.47
CA LEU A 27 -2.64 10.14 5.81
C LEU A 27 -3.54 10.12 7.04
N LEU A 28 -4.50 9.19 7.09
CA LEU A 28 -5.44 9.07 8.19
C LEU A 28 -4.74 8.74 9.51
N HIS A 29 -3.82 7.77 9.50
CA HIS A 29 -3.11 7.37 10.70
C HIS A 29 -2.08 8.40 11.15
N HIS A 30 -1.49 9.15 10.22
CA HIS A 30 -0.62 10.28 10.57
C HIS A 30 -1.41 11.39 11.25
N VAL A 31 -2.56 11.78 10.71
CA VAL A 31 -3.45 12.78 11.34
C VAL A 31 -3.98 12.28 12.68
N ALA A 32 -4.35 11.00 12.79
CA ALA A 32 -4.77 10.42 14.05
C ALA A 32 -3.67 10.50 15.11
N LEU A 33 -2.42 10.27 14.71
CA LEU A 33 -1.25 10.42 15.59
C LEU A 33 -1.01 11.89 15.99
N ASP A 34 -1.10 12.83 15.04
CA ASP A 34 -0.93 14.27 15.30
C ASP A 34 -1.98 14.82 16.28
N LEU A 35 -3.21 14.31 16.19
CA LEU A 35 -4.30 14.64 17.11
C LEU A 35 -4.17 13.93 18.46
N HIS A 36 -3.33 12.90 18.56
CA HIS A 36 -3.11 12.15 19.79
C HIS A 36 -2.13 12.88 20.71
N ALA A 37 -2.66 13.64 21.67
CA ALA A 37 -1.87 14.49 22.56
C ALA A 37 -1.02 13.72 23.61
N ALA A 38 -1.16 12.41 23.72
CA ALA A 38 -0.45 11.60 24.71
C ALA A 38 1.00 11.29 24.26
N PRO A 39 1.99 11.31 25.17
CA PRO A 39 3.34 10.87 24.83
C PRO A 39 3.30 9.40 24.41
N LEU A 40 3.70 9.12 23.16
CA LEU A 40 3.74 7.78 22.55
C LEU A 40 4.74 6.81 23.22
N VAL A 41 5.29 7.16 24.37
CA VAL A 41 6.37 6.44 25.05
C VAL A 41 5.80 5.61 26.20
N GLY A 42 5.90 4.29 26.08
CA GLY A 42 5.77 3.37 27.20
C GLY A 42 4.39 2.77 27.45
N ARG A 43 3.41 2.96 26.56
CA ARG A 43 2.12 2.27 26.61
C ARG A 43 1.82 1.59 25.27
N ALA A 44 1.15 0.43 25.32
CA ALA A 44 0.49 -0.13 24.15
C ALA A 44 -0.65 0.82 23.80
N ASP A 45 -0.41 1.63 22.78
CA ASP A 45 -1.33 2.63 22.28
C ASP A 45 -1.81 2.18 20.90
N ASP A 46 -3.11 1.93 20.78
CA ASP A 46 -3.72 1.44 19.54
C ASP A 46 -3.48 2.42 18.38
N VAL A 47 -3.41 3.73 18.66
CA VAL A 47 -3.13 4.76 17.64
C VAL A 47 -1.71 4.61 17.09
N LEU A 48 -0.73 4.32 17.96
CA LEU A 48 0.64 4.04 17.54
C LEU A 48 0.74 2.73 16.75
N GLY A 49 0.02 1.70 17.18
CA GLY A 49 -0.04 0.41 16.49
C GLY A 49 -0.57 0.55 15.07
N GLU A 50 -1.70 1.23 14.90
CA GLU A 50 -2.31 1.49 13.60
C GLU A 50 -1.45 2.40 12.71
N TYR A 51 -0.78 3.40 13.29
CA TYR A 51 0.22 4.19 12.57
C TYR A 51 1.36 3.33 12.02
N LEU A 52 1.95 2.47 12.84
CA LEU A 52 3.04 1.57 12.42
C LEU A 52 2.55 0.53 11.39
N TYR A 53 1.32 0.03 11.55
CA TYR A 53 0.69 -0.85 10.57
C TYR A 53 0.55 -0.17 9.20
N SER A 54 0.06 1.07 9.15
CA SER A 54 -0.07 1.83 7.89
C SER A 54 1.28 2.04 7.17
N ARG A 55 2.39 2.06 7.91
CA ARG A 55 3.74 2.08 7.33
C ARG A 55 4.09 0.73 6.72
N ALA A 56 3.83 -0.36 7.44
CA ALA A 56 4.05 -1.72 6.96
C ALA A 56 3.19 -2.06 5.72
N ALA A 57 1.97 -1.53 5.62
CA ALA A 57 1.07 -1.72 4.49
C ALA A 57 1.68 -1.33 3.13
N THR A 58 2.61 -0.36 3.10
CA THR A 58 3.32 0.03 1.86
C THR A 58 4.31 -1.01 1.33
N ILE A 59 4.59 -2.05 2.13
CA ILE A 59 5.52 -3.14 1.81
C ILE A 59 4.74 -4.44 1.65
N ALA A 60 3.72 -4.68 2.49
CA ALA A 60 2.92 -5.90 2.48
C ALA A 60 2.32 -6.18 1.09
N GLY A 61 2.53 -7.37 0.55
CA GLY A 61 2.00 -7.78 -0.75
C GLY A 61 2.60 -7.05 -1.96
N GLY A 62 3.81 -6.48 -1.83
CA GLY A 62 4.53 -5.76 -2.90
C GLY A 62 4.75 -4.29 -2.57
N THR A 63 5.99 -3.81 -2.68
CA THR A 63 6.31 -2.43 -2.31
C THR A 63 5.61 -1.41 -3.21
N ALA A 64 5.36 -0.20 -2.70
CA ALA A 64 4.84 0.89 -3.52
C ALA A 64 5.69 1.17 -4.79
N GLN A 65 7.00 0.90 -4.74
CA GLN A 65 7.86 0.98 -5.92
C GLN A 65 7.47 -0.06 -6.97
N ILE A 66 7.30 -1.33 -6.58
CA ILE A 66 6.87 -2.40 -7.49
C ILE A 66 5.48 -2.09 -8.07
N GLN A 67 4.53 -1.61 -7.26
CA GLN A 67 3.23 -1.22 -7.77
C GLN A 67 3.32 -0.09 -8.82
N ARG A 68 4.18 0.92 -8.59
CA ARG A 68 4.42 1.99 -9.56
C ARG A 68 5.05 1.49 -10.85
N THR A 69 5.98 0.53 -10.76
CA THR A 69 6.55 -0.13 -11.95
C THR A 69 5.47 -0.87 -12.74
N ILE A 70 4.57 -1.60 -12.07
CA ILE A 70 3.44 -2.27 -12.72
C ILE A 70 2.55 -1.26 -13.44
N VAL A 71 2.22 -0.12 -12.80
CA VAL A 71 1.45 0.95 -13.43
C VAL A 71 2.19 1.54 -14.64
N ALA A 72 3.47 1.84 -14.50
CA ALA A 72 4.30 2.39 -15.59
C ALA A 72 4.32 1.47 -16.82
N GLU A 73 4.59 0.18 -16.63
CA GLU A 73 4.70 -0.77 -17.74
C GLU A 73 3.35 -1.14 -18.35
N ARG A 74 2.35 -1.44 -17.50
CA ARG A 74 1.10 -2.07 -17.96
C ARG A 74 -0.02 -1.09 -18.25
N LEU A 75 -0.04 0.07 -17.59
CA LEU A 75 -1.02 1.13 -17.84
C LEU A 75 -0.46 2.23 -18.74
N LEU A 76 0.76 2.67 -18.48
CA LEU A 76 1.36 3.79 -19.21
C LEU A 76 2.21 3.35 -20.43
N GLY A 77 2.43 2.04 -20.61
CA GLY A 77 3.19 1.50 -21.74
C GLY A 77 4.67 1.86 -21.74
N MET A 78 5.24 2.20 -20.58
CA MET A 78 6.66 2.53 -20.47
C MET A 78 7.53 1.28 -20.72
N PRO A 79 8.72 1.43 -21.32
CA PRO A 79 9.66 0.33 -21.50
C PRO A 79 10.07 -0.29 -20.16
N ARG A 80 10.34 -1.59 -20.16
CA ARG A 80 10.94 -2.27 -19.00
C ARG A 80 12.37 -1.79 -18.79
N GLY A 81 12.73 -1.53 -17.53
CA GLY A 81 14.10 -1.26 -17.07
C GLY A 81 14.70 -2.46 -16.36
#